data_AF-A0A9W8JZ89-F1
#
_entry.id   AF-A0A9W8JZ89-F1
#
_cell.length_a   1.000
_cell.length_b   1.000
_cell.length_c   1.000
_cell.angle_alpha   90.00
_cell.angle_beta   90.00
_cell.angle_gamma   90.00
#
_symmetry.space_group_name_H-M   'P 1'
#
loop_
_entity.id
_entity.type
_entity.pdbx_description
1 polymer ?
#
loop_
_entity_poly.entity_id
_entity_poly.type
_entity_poly.pdbx_seq_one_letter_code
_entity_poly.pdbx_strand_id
1 'polypeptide(L)'
;MSKAPSPSSLLAQFSTCEISDALIKLSVPHGGLIPDIHMISPTTSNSDVRLCSPAYTVQMVLASNKEAPTLSEHFVDTAVAGSVVVIDAPPGLSGLCLPINIR
;
A
#
# COMPACT_ATOMS: atom_id res chain seq x y z
N MET A 1 27.12 -4.21 14.29
CA MET A 1 25.81 -4.79 14.70
C MET A 1 25.13 -5.41 13.48
N SER A 2 24.99 -6.73 13.44
CA SER A 2 24.27 -7.43 12.38
C SER A 2 22.76 -7.21 12.57
N LYS A 3 22.15 -6.40 11.71
CA LYS A 3 20.70 -6.19 11.66
C LYS A 3 20.06 -7.55 11.35
N ALA A 4 19.19 -8.05 12.23
CA ALA A 4 18.40 -9.25 11.94
C ALA A 4 17.67 -9.05 10.59
N PRO A 5 17.56 -10.07 9.73
CA PRO A 5 16.83 -9.94 8.48
C PRO A 5 15.39 -9.55 8.84
N SER A 6 14.95 -8.38 8.36
CA SER A 6 13.58 -7.92 8.54
C SER A 6 12.63 -8.96 7.95
N PRO A 7 11.44 -9.21 8.55
CA PRO A 7 10.51 -10.26 8.11
C PRO A 7 10.15 -10.17 6.61
N SER A 8 10.19 -8.97 6.05
CA SER A 8 10.03 -8.70 4.61
C SER A 8 11.05 -9.45 3.72
N SER A 9 12.24 -9.74 4.22
CA SER A 9 13.28 -10.48 3.48
C SER A 9 12.97 -11.97 3.30
N LEU A 10 12.16 -12.56 4.18
CA LEU A 10 11.74 -13.96 4.07
C LEU A 10 10.51 -14.08 3.16
N LEU A 11 9.55 -13.17 3.34
CA LEU A 11 8.34 -13.14 2.51
C LEU A 11 8.63 -12.84 1.04
N ALA A 12 9.70 -12.09 0.74
CA ALA A 12 10.14 -11.80 -0.61
C ALA A 12 10.52 -13.04 -1.46
N GLN A 13 10.73 -14.20 -0.82
CA GLN A 13 11.05 -15.46 -1.53
C GLN A 13 9.83 -16.14 -2.14
N PHE A 14 8.63 -15.77 -1.67
CA PHE A 14 7.37 -16.35 -2.15
C PHE A 14 6.71 -15.44 -3.19
N SER A 15 6.02 -16.06 -4.15
CA SER A 15 5.14 -15.33 -5.07
C SER A 15 3.90 -14.80 -4.33
N THR A 16 3.28 -13.77 -4.90
CA THR A 16 2.01 -13.23 -4.35
C THR A 16 0.92 -14.29 -4.28
N CYS A 17 0.85 -15.19 -5.27
CA CYS A 17 -0.10 -16.31 -5.26
C CYS A 17 0.13 -17.28 -4.09
N GLU A 18 1.38 -17.66 -3.81
CA GLU A 18 1.70 -18.55 -2.68
C GLU A 18 1.37 -17.91 -1.34
N ILE A 19 1.62 -16.60 -1.21
CA ILE A 19 1.23 -15.83 -0.02
C ILE A 19 -0.29 -15.80 0.11
N SER A 20 -1.03 -15.54 -0.98
CA SER A 20 -2.50 -15.55 -0.98
C SER A 20 -3.07 -16.90 -0.57
N ASP A 21 -2.53 -18.01 -1.10
CA ASP A 21 -2.95 -19.36 -0.72
C ASP A 21 -2.68 -19.66 0.75
N ALA A 22 -1.53 -19.22 1.28
CA ALA A 22 -1.21 -19.35 2.70
C ALA A 22 -2.17 -18.52 3.57
N LEU A 23 -2.51 -17.29 3.16
CA LEU A 23 -3.46 -16.43 3.86
C LEU A 23 -4.87 -17.04 3.87
N ILE A 24 -5.32 -17.64 2.76
CA ILE A 24 -6.60 -18.37 2.70
C ILE A 24 -6.61 -19.54 3.69
N LYS A 25 -5.52 -20.32 3.78
CA LYS A 25 -5.38 -21.41 4.76
C LYS A 25 -5.41 -20.90 6.21
N LEU A 26 -4.96 -19.67 6.45
CA LEU A 26 -5.06 -18.98 7.74
C LEU A 26 -6.43 -18.31 7.97
N SER A 27 -7.43 -18.59 7.15
CA SER A 27 -8.78 -18.03 7.22
C SER A 27 -8.86 -16.52 6.96
N VAL A 28 -7.90 -15.94 6.25
CA VAL A 28 -7.99 -14.56 5.75
C VAL A 28 -8.83 -14.55 4.48
N PRO A 29 -9.97 -13.82 4.45
CA PRO A 29 -10.82 -13.74 3.26
C PRO A 29 -10.04 -13.25 2.04
N HIS A 30 -10.32 -13.85 0.88
CA HIS A 30 -9.76 -13.47 -0.42
C HIS A 30 -8.22 -13.47 -0.51
N GLY A 31 -7.51 -14.07 0.46
CA GLY A 31 -6.06 -14.16 0.46
C GLY A 31 -5.32 -12.82 0.53
N GLY A 32 -5.99 -11.75 0.96
CA GLY A 32 -5.39 -10.41 1.02
C GLY A 32 -5.19 -9.73 -0.35
N LEU A 33 -5.86 -10.22 -1.41
CA LEU A 33 -5.83 -9.58 -2.72
C LEU A 33 -6.56 -8.23 -2.69
N ILE A 34 -5.89 -7.19 -3.19
CA ILE A 34 -6.52 -5.89 -3.47
C ILE A 34 -6.78 -5.82 -4.99
N PRO A 35 -8.05 -5.94 -5.43
CA PRO A 35 -8.38 -5.90 -6.85
C PRO A 35 -8.12 -4.52 -7.45
N ASP A 36 -8.03 -4.46 -8.78
CA ASP A 36 -7.92 -3.22 -9.58
C ASP A 36 -6.68 -2.34 -9.31
N ILE A 37 -5.63 -2.91 -8.67
CA ILE A 37 -4.31 -2.28 -8.57
C ILE A 37 -3.41 -2.77 -9.71
N HIS A 38 -2.91 -1.84 -10.51
CA HIS A 38 -2.02 -2.11 -11.64
C HIS A 38 -0.70 -1.35 -11.49
N MET A 39 0.42 -2.03 -11.83
CA MET A 39 1.73 -1.40 -11.86
C MET A 39 1.82 -0.39 -13.01
N ILE A 40 1.97 0.89 -12.68
CA ILE A 40 2.20 1.96 -13.66
C ILE A 40 3.70 2.14 -13.95
N SER A 41 4.56 1.90 -12.94
CA SER A 41 6.01 2.06 -13.04
C SER A 41 6.73 0.99 -12.21
N PRO A 42 7.86 0.44 -12.69
CA PRO A 42 8.49 0.72 -13.99
C PRO A 42 7.71 0.08 -15.15
N THR A 43 7.73 0.70 -16.33
CA THR A 43 6.91 0.36 -17.52
C THR A 43 6.71 -1.15 -17.73
N THR A 44 5.46 -1.52 -18.00
CA THR A 44 4.83 -2.85 -17.97
C THR A 44 5.42 -3.94 -18.88
N SER A 45 6.52 -3.70 -19.59
CA SER A 45 6.98 -4.64 -20.62
C SER A 45 7.86 -5.78 -20.10
N ASN A 46 8.60 -5.64 -18.98
CA ASN A 46 9.52 -6.69 -18.48
C ASN A 46 10.04 -6.42 -17.06
N SER A 47 9.16 -6.10 -16.11
CA SER A 47 9.61 -5.80 -14.75
C SER A 47 9.23 -6.94 -13.80
N ASP A 48 10.22 -7.74 -13.39
CA ASP A 48 10.16 -8.67 -12.24
C ASP A 48 10.09 -7.94 -10.88
N VAL A 49 9.76 -6.64 -10.91
CA VAL A 49 9.77 -5.78 -9.73
C VAL A 49 8.63 -6.19 -8.82
N ARG A 50 8.99 -6.58 -7.60
CA ARG A 50 8.06 -6.92 -6.52
C ARG A 50 8.45 -6.12 -5.30
N LEU A 51 7.44 -5.65 -4.59
CA LEU A 51 7.63 -4.93 -3.34
C LEU A 51 7.19 -5.83 -2.19
N CYS A 52 8.09 -6.07 -1.25
CA CYS A 52 7.80 -6.75 0.00
C CYS A 52 8.36 -5.91 1.14
N SER A 53 7.48 -5.21 1.84
CA SER A 53 7.87 -4.29 2.92
C SER A 53 6.68 -3.95 3.82
N PRO A 54 6.89 -3.34 5.00
CA PRO A 54 5.80 -2.86 5.84
C PRO A 54 4.95 -1.80 5.14
N ALA A 55 3.64 -1.82 5.34
CA ALA A 55 2.73 -0.80 4.83
C ALA A 55 2.75 0.46 5.71
N TYR A 56 2.90 1.62 5.08
CA TYR A 56 2.61 2.93 5.66
C TYR A 56 1.28 3.40 5.06
N THR A 57 0.22 3.39 5.86
CA THR A 57 -1.16 3.60 5.36
C THR A 57 -1.56 5.07 5.42
N VAL A 58 -2.15 5.57 4.34
CA VAL A 58 -2.72 6.92 4.23
C VAL A 58 -4.19 6.77 3.86
N GLN A 59 -5.08 7.33 4.68
CA GLN A 59 -6.50 7.40 4.38
C GLN A 59 -6.83 8.79 3.86
N MET A 60 -7.32 8.87 2.62
CA MET A 60 -7.78 10.13 2.06
C MET A 60 -9.26 10.33 2.36
N VAL A 61 -9.64 11.59 2.57
CA VAL A 61 -11.03 11.99 2.78
C VAL A 61 -11.41 13.10 1.81
N LEU A 62 -12.71 13.23 1.54
CA LEU A 62 -13.20 14.36 0.76
C LEU A 62 -12.89 15.67 1.51
N ALA A 63 -12.46 16.71 0.79
CA ALA A 63 -12.18 18.01 1.39
C ALA A 63 -13.41 18.64 2.08
N SER A 64 -14.62 18.22 1.71
CA SER A 64 -15.88 18.61 2.36
C SER A 64 -16.03 18.04 3.78
N ASN A 65 -15.34 16.94 4.11
CA ASN A 65 -15.35 16.37 5.44
C ASN A 65 -14.45 17.18 6.37
N LYS A 66 -15.06 17.96 7.27
CA LYS A 66 -14.37 18.80 8.24
C LYS A 66 -14.11 18.11 9.58
N GLU A 67 -14.68 16.93 9.80
CA GLU A 67 -14.56 16.17 11.05
C GLU A 67 -13.36 15.24 11.06
N ALA A 68 -12.78 14.96 9.88
CA ALA A 68 -11.60 14.13 9.76
C ALA A 68 -10.38 14.80 10.45
N PRO A 69 -9.57 14.01 11.18
CA PRO A 69 -8.32 14.50 11.78
C PRO A 69 -7.41 15.05 10.69
N THR A 70 -6.62 16.08 11.01
CA THR A 70 -5.69 16.70 10.06
C THR A 70 -4.26 16.42 10.50
N LEU A 71 -3.44 15.91 9.59
CA LEU A 71 -2.01 15.71 9.79
C LEU A 71 -1.30 17.08 9.92
N SER A 72 -0.38 17.17 10.88
CA SER A 72 0.45 18.35 11.10
C SER A 72 1.58 18.50 10.05
N GLU A 73 1.95 17.39 9.41
CA GLU A 73 3.02 17.28 8.43
C GLU A 73 2.53 16.55 7.19
N HIS A 74 3.16 16.79 6.04
CA HIS A 74 2.80 16.06 4.82
C HIS A 74 3.15 14.58 4.97
N PHE A 75 2.21 13.71 4.60
CA PHE A 75 2.40 12.24 4.70
C PHE A 75 3.69 11.76 4.01
N VAL A 76 4.11 12.42 2.91
CA VAL A 76 5.34 12.10 2.16
C VAL A 76 6.59 12.28 3.02
N ASP A 77 6.60 13.26 3.91
CA ASP A 77 7.75 13.57 4.77
C ASP A 77 7.81 12.65 5.99
N THR A 78 6.66 12.10 6.40
CA THR A 78 6.56 11.17 7.54
C THR A 78 6.70 9.69 7.16
N ALA A 79 6.83 9.39 5.86
CA ALA A 79 6.95 8.02 5.38
C ALA A 79 8.25 7.36 5.89
N VAL A 80 8.11 6.18 6.49
CA VAL A 80 9.25 5.48 7.09
C VAL A 80 10.13 4.86 6.01
N ALA A 81 11.45 5.02 6.12
CA ALA A 81 12.40 4.43 5.19
C ALA A 81 12.21 2.90 5.06
N GLY A 82 12.06 2.42 3.82
CA GLY A 82 11.84 1.00 3.53
C GLY A 82 10.41 0.51 3.75
N SER A 83 9.44 1.43 3.89
CA SER A 83 8.01 1.11 3.84
C SER A 83 7.42 1.31 2.44
N VAL A 84 6.27 0.69 2.18
CA VAL A 84 5.44 0.95 1.01
C VAL A 84 4.23 1.76 1.44
N VAL A 85 4.05 2.92 0.81
CA VAL A 85 2.89 3.78 1.06
C VAL A 85 1.66 3.17 0.40
N VAL A 86 0.61 2.89 1.19
CA VAL A 86 -0.67 2.37 0.73
C VAL A 86 -1.72 3.45 0.94
N ILE A 87 -2.31 3.93 -0.15
CA ILE A 87 -3.27 5.05 -0.14
C ILE A 87 -4.67 4.49 -0.35
N ASP A 88 -5.55 4.68 0.64
CA ASP A 88 -6.98 4.45 0.54
C ASP A 88 -7.67 5.73 0.08
N ALA A 89 -8.03 5.77 -1.20
CA ALA A 89 -8.70 6.92 -1.81
C ALA A 89 -10.23 6.76 -1.73
N PRO A 90 -10.99 7.85 -1.48
CA PRO A 90 -12.43 7.73 -1.36
C PRO A 90 -13.07 7.30 -2.70
N PRO A 91 -14.17 6.54 -2.63
CA PRO A 91 -14.82 5.96 -3.81
C PRO A 91 -15.43 7.05 -4.71
N GLY A 92 -15.55 6.74 -6.01
CA GLY A 92 -16.15 7.65 -7.00
C GLY A 92 -15.20 8.69 -7.58
N LEU A 93 -13.90 8.59 -7.28
CA LEU A 93 -12.85 9.43 -7.87
C LEU A 93 -12.22 8.74 -9.07
N SER A 94 -12.87 8.81 -10.23
CA SER A 94 -12.27 8.37 -11.49
C SER A 94 -11.31 9.45 -12.00
N GLY A 95 -10.01 9.25 -11.76
CA GLY A 95 -8.95 10.17 -12.17
C GLY A 95 -8.87 11.40 -11.27
N LEU A 96 -7.74 11.60 -10.60
CA LEU A 96 -7.44 12.74 -9.74
C LEU A 96 -7.83 14.08 -10.42
N CYS A 97 -9.03 14.60 -10.14
CA CYS A 97 -9.48 15.92 -10.57
C CYS A 97 -10.54 16.52 -9.62
N LEU A 98 -10.76 15.93 -8.44
CA LEU A 98 -11.48 16.59 -7.34
C LEU A 98 -10.47 17.01 -6.26
N PRO A 99 -10.76 18.07 -5.49
CA PRO A 99 -9.93 18.45 -4.35
C PRO A 99 -10.02 17.36 -3.28
N ILE A 100 -9.15 16.36 -3.38
CA ILE A 100 -8.85 15.41 -2.31
C ILE A 100 -7.86 16.06 -1.37
N ASN A 101 -8.19 16.06 -0.09
CA ASN A 101 -7.29 16.54 0.93
C ASN A 101 -6.79 15.33 1.70
N ILE A 102 -5.48 15.27 1.90
CA ILE A 102 -4.84 14.26 2.71
C ILE A 102 -4.87 14.85 4.10
N ARG A 103 -6.01 14.66 4.77
CA ARG A 103 -6.20 15.09 6.15
C ARG A 103 -5.74 13.97 7.07
#